data_AF-A0A1F2R207-F1
#
_entry.id   AF-A0A1F2R207-F1
#
_cell.length_a   1.000
_cell.length_b   1.000
_cell.length_c   1.000
_cell.angle_alpha   90.00
_cell.angle_beta   90.00
_cell.angle_gamma   90.00
#
_symmetry.space_group_name_H-M   'P 1'
#
loop_
_entity.id
_entity.type
_entity.pdbx_description
1 polymer ?
#
loop_
_entity_poly.entity_id
_entity_poly.type
_entity_poly.pdbx_seq_one_letter_code
_entity_poly.pdbx_strand_id
1 'polypeptide(L)'
;MSLPETLAWIAGLSLRFKILGAATAIVLVEIALRHLAPRSRAYKRWTAFFQGLGAVWTTVILSIVYLLSVGPVSIMMRLGGRDPLDRRLAPESSFWRLHEPNPLGPDRAARHQF
;
A
#
# COMPACT_ATOMS: atom_id res chain seq x y z
N MET A 1 37.89 1.87 -29.73
CA MET A 1 36.49 2.28 -29.93
C MET A 1 36.31 3.61 -29.23
N SER A 2 35.98 4.67 -29.97
CA SER A 2 35.93 6.02 -29.41
C SER A 2 34.62 6.23 -28.61
N LEU A 3 34.67 7.00 -27.51
CA LEU A 3 33.48 7.33 -26.70
C LEU A 3 32.23 7.75 -27.51
N PRO A 4 32.33 8.60 -28.56
CA PRO A 4 31.17 8.95 -29.37
C PRO A 4 30.57 7.76 -30.16
N GLU A 5 31.38 6.84 -30.66
CA GLU A 5 30.90 5.64 -31.36
C GLU A 5 30.14 4.69 -30.43
N THR A 6 30.62 4.55 -29.19
CA THR A 6 29.95 3.70 -28.19
C THR A 6 28.56 4.25 -27.83
N LEU A 7 28.42 5.58 -27.72
CA LEU A 7 27.14 6.23 -27.45
C LEU A 7 26.17 6.10 -28.63
N ALA A 8 26.64 6.25 -29.86
CA ALA A 8 25.82 6.08 -31.07
C ALA A 8 25.30 4.63 -31.22
N TRP A 9 26.15 3.64 -30.91
CA TRP A 9 25.77 2.23 -30.93
C TRP A 9 24.73 1.90 -29.85
N ILE A 10 24.91 2.42 -28.63
CA ILE A 10 23.92 2.27 -27.55
C ILE A 10 22.60 2.97 -27.91
N ALA A 11 22.66 4.14 -28.56
CA ALA A 11 21.46 4.88 -28.98
C ALA A 11 20.66 4.12 -30.05
N GLY A 12 21.32 3.36 -30.92
CA GLY A 12 20.68 2.52 -31.95
C GLY A 12 20.04 1.23 -31.44
N LEU A 13 20.31 0.81 -30.19
CA LEU A 13 19.72 -0.40 -29.63
C LEU A 13 18.21 -0.28 -29.40
N SER A 14 17.47 -1.36 -29.70
CA SER A 14 16.05 -1.49 -29.39
C SER A 14 15.80 -1.27 -27.89
N LEU A 15 14.71 -0.56 -27.56
CA LEU A 15 14.34 -0.19 -26.19
C LEU A 15 14.39 -1.36 -25.20
N ARG A 16 13.98 -2.56 -25.65
CA ARG A 16 14.04 -3.80 -24.86
C ARG A 16 15.45 -4.14 -24.36
N PHE A 17 16.46 -4.01 -25.22
CA PHE A 17 17.84 -4.36 -24.86
C PHE A 17 18.47 -3.30 -23.97
N LYS A 18 18.07 -2.02 -24.12
CA LYS A 18 18.46 -0.95 -23.20
C LYS A 18 17.91 -1.20 -21.80
N ILE A 19 16.63 -1.58 -21.69
CA ILE A 19 15.99 -1.89 -20.42
C ILE A 19 16.64 -3.12 -19.76
N LEU A 20 16.83 -4.20 -20.52
CA LEU A 20 17.48 -5.41 -20.03
C LEU A 20 18.90 -5.14 -19.55
N GLY A 21 19.70 -4.41 -20.34
CA GLY A 21 21.07 -4.05 -19.97
C GLY A 21 21.13 -3.20 -18.70
N ALA A 22 20.23 -2.22 -18.56
CA ALA A 22 20.15 -1.40 -17.35
C ALA A 22 19.74 -2.23 -16.12
N ALA A 23 18.75 -3.12 -16.26
CA ALA A 23 18.34 -4.02 -15.19
C ALA A 23 19.47 -4.94 -14.75
N THR A 24 20.21 -5.53 -15.70
CA THR A 24 21.37 -6.38 -15.40
C THR A 24 22.48 -5.58 -14.69
N ALA A 25 22.78 -4.36 -15.15
CA ALA A 25 23.78 -3.51 -14.50
C ALA A 25 23.42 -3.18 -13.04
N ILE A 26 22.16 -2.86 -12.77
CA ILE A 26 21.67 -2.60 -11.41
C ILE A 26 21.85 -3.83 -10.51
N VAL A 27 21.50 -5.02 -11.01
CA VAL A 27 21.66 -6.28 -10.24
C VAL A 27 23.14 -6.56 -9.96
N LEU A 28 24.02 -6.35 -10.93
CA LEU A 28 25.46 -6.53 -10.73
C LEU A 28 26.03 -5.54 -9.70
N VAL A 29 25.59 -4.28 -9.73
CA VAL A 29 25.97 -3.28 -8.73
C VAL A 29 25.50 -3.67 -7.33
N GLU A 30 24.27 -4.18 -7.20
CA GLU A 30 23.74 -4.69 -5.92
C GLU A 30 24.59 -5.85 -5.40
N ILE A 31 24.88 -6.85 -6.24
CA ILE A 31 25.69 -8.02 -5.86
C ILE A 31 27.11 -7.58 -5.46
N ALA A 32 27.72 -6.69 -6.23
CA ALA A 32 29.05 -6.17 -5.95
C ALA A 32 29.10 -5.40 -4.63
N LEU A 33 28.15 -4.50 -4.37
CA LEU A 33 28.10 -3.75 -3.11
C LEU A 33 27.84 -4.67 -1.90
N ARG A 34 27.00 -5.70 -2.08
CA ARG A 34 26.69 -6.68 -1.04
C ARG A 34 27.89 -7.56 -0.68
N HIS A 35 28.68 -7.98 -1.68
CA HIS A 35 29.85 -8.83 -1.46
C HIS A 35 31.09 -8.06 -1.02
N LEU A 36 31.40 -6.91 -1.62
CA LEU A 36 32.67 -6.23 -1.38
C LEU A 36 32.64 -5.33 -0.15
N ALA A 37 31.50 -4.74 0.19
CA ALA A 37 31.45 -3.74 1.25
C ALA A 37 30.08 -3.65 1.97
N PRO A 38 29.61 -4.76 2.59
CA PRO A 38 28.29 -4.81 3.23
C PRO A 38 28.11 -3.81 4.39
N ARG A 39 29.22 -3.35 5.01
CA ARG A 39 29.20 -2.34 6.09
C ARG A 39 29.44 -0.90 5.61
N SER A 40 29.62 -0.68 4.31
CA SER A 40 29.90 0.65 3.77
C SER A 40 28.69 1.59 3.90
N ARG A 41 28.97 2.89 4.10
CA ARG A 41 27.93 3.93 4.06
C ARG A 41 27.27 4.04 2.68
N ALA A 42 28.00 3.69 1.62
CA ALA A 42 27.49 3.67 0.25
C ALA A 42 26.40 2.59 0.07
N TYR A 43 26.65 1.35 0.51
CA TYR A 43 25.66 0.28 0.47
C TYR A 43 24.40 0.65 1.28
N LYS A 44 24.56 1.17 2.49
CA LYS A 44 23.42 1.62 3.31
C LYS A 44 22.56 2.69 2.62
N ARG A 45 23.18 3.68 1.97
CA ARG A 45 22.46 4.72 1.22
C ARG A 45 21.78 4.16 -0.04
N TRP A 46 22.48 3.29 -0.76
CA TRP A 46 21.96 2.60 -1.93
C TRP A 46 20.72 1.78 -1.58
N THR A 47 20.81 0.92 -0.57
CA THR A 47 19.67 0.12 -0.10
C THR A 47 18.53 0.99 0.43
N ALA A 48 18.83 2.04 1.21
CA ALA A 48 17.80 2.95 1.72
C ALA A 48 17.03 3.66 0.59
N PHE A 49 17.70 4.00 -0.51
CA PHE A 49 17.06 4.59 -1.68
C PHE A 49 16.03 3.62 -2.31
N PHE A 50 16.43 2.37 -2.57
CA PHE A 50 15.51 1.36 -3.11
C PHE A 50 14.37 1.02 -2.15
N GLN A 51 14.64 1.00 -0.84
CA GLN A 51 13.59 0.84 0.17
C GLN A 51 12.59 2.00 0.15
N GLY A 52 13.07 3.24 0.07
CA GLY A 52 12.20 4.42 -0.04
C GLY A 52 11.34 4.38 -1.30
N LEU A 53 11.94 4.07 -2.45
CA LEU A 53 11.21 3.90 -3.71
C LEU A 53 10.17 2.78 -3.60
N GLY A 54 10.54 1.64 -3.02
CA GLY A 54 9.65 0.52 -2.77
C GLY A 54 8.48 0.87 -1.85
N ALA A 55 8.72 1.64 -0.80
CA ALA A 55 7.68 2.09 0.13
C ALA A 55 6.65 2.99 -0.57
N VAL A 56 7.12 3.95 -1.39
CA VAL A 56 6.24 4.81 -2.19
C VAL A 56 5.41 3.95 -3.14
N TRP A 57 6.05 3.06 -3.89
CA TRP A 57 5.36 2.23 -4.88
C TRP A 57 4.35 1.28 -4.25
N THR A 58 4.72 0.65 -3.14
CA THR A 58 3.82 -0.19 -2.35
C THR A 58 2.61 0.61 -1.87
N THR A 59 2.83 1.80 -1.32
CA THR A 59 1.75 2.69 -0.86
C THR A 59 0.82 3.07 -2.00
N VAL A 60 1.35 3.40 -3.18
CA VAL A 60 0.56 3.73 -4.37
C VAL A 60 -0.29 2.53 -4.81
N ILE A 61 0.32 1.36 -4.96
CA ILE A 61 -0.39 0.14 -5.38
C ILE A 61 -1.50 -0.20 -4.37
N LEU A 62 -1.18 -0.23 -3.06
CA LEU A 62 -2.16 -0.53 -2.03
C LEU A 62 -3.29 0.49 -2.01
N SER A 63 -2.99 1.78 -2.24
CA SER A 63 -4.01 2.83 -2.30
C SER A 63 -4.95 2.63 -3.49
N ILE A 64 -4.42 2.31 -4.67
CA ILE A 64 -5.21 2.01 -5.86
C ILE A 64 -6.08 0.77 -5.62
N VAL A 65 -5.49 -0.32 -5.12
CA VAL A 65 -6.22 -1.55 -4.81
C VAL A 65 -7.33 -1.28 -3.81
N TYR A 66 -7.04 -0.55 -2.72
CA TYR A 66 -8.04 -0.16 -1.73
C TYR A 66 -9.18 0.64 -2.36
N LEU A 67 -8.88 1.66 -3.17
CA LEU A 67 -9.91 2.47 -3.83
C LEU A 67 -10.76 1.65 -4.79
N LEU A 68 -10.15 0.73 -5.54
CA LEU A 68 -10.87 -0.13 -6.49
C LEU A 68 -11.68 -1.23 -5.83
N SER A 69 -11.22 -1.77 -4.70
CA SER A 69 -11.93 -2.82 -3.96
C SER A 69 -12.99 -2.25 -3.03
N VAL A 70 -12.62 -1.28 -2.19
CA VAL A 70 -13.49 -0.71 -1.15
C VAL A 70 -14.36 0.42 -1.71
N GLY A 71 -13.88 1.19 -2.69
CA GLY A 71 -14.62 2.30 -3.28
C GLY A 71 -15.99 1.90 -3.83
N PRO A 72 -16.10 0.89 -4.72
CA PRO A 72 -17.38 0.43 -5.23
C PRO A 72 -18.32 -0.09 -4.14
N VAL A 73 -17.79 -0.83 -3.16
CA VAL A 73 -18.57 -1.31 -1.99
C VAL A 73 -19.14 -0.13 -1.21
N SER A 74 -18.33 0.90 -0.97
CA SER A 74 -18.74 2.11 -0.26
C SER A 74 -19.82 2.89 -1.02
N ILE A 75 -19.73 2.96 -2.35
CA ILE A 75 -20.73 3.59 -3.21
C ILE A 75 -22.03 2.79 -3.18
N MET A 76 -21.95 1.46 -3.30
CA MET A 76 -23.11 0.56 -3.25
C MET A 76 -23.86 0.68 -1.92
N MET A 77 -23.13 0.70 -0.79
CA MET A 77 -23.72 0.89 0.54
C MET A 77 -24.40 2.26 0.67
N ARG A 78 -23.74 3.31 0.17
CA ARG A 78 -24.28 4.67 0.20
C ARG A 78 -25.54 4.82 -0.66
N LEU A 79 -25.58 4.18 -1.82
CA LEU A 79 -26.79 4.13 -2.67
C LEU A 79 -27.90 3.30 -2.03
N GLY A 80 -27.56 2.21 -1.33
CA GLY A 80 -28.49 1.36 -0.59
C GLY A 80 -29.00 1.94 0.74
N GLY A 81 -28.67 3.19 1.07
CA GLY A 81 -29.14 3.87 2.28
C GLY A 81 -28.55 3.34 3.60
N ARG A 82 -27.63 2.38 3.54
CA ARG A 82 -26.94 1.83 4.72
C ARG A 82 -25.62 2.57 4.89
N ASP A 83 -25.57 3.47 5.87
CA ASP A 83 -24.33 4.07 6.32
C ASP A 83 -23.80 3.29 7.54
N PRO A 84 -22.84 2.35 7.36
CA PRO A 84 -22.30 1.57 8.48
C PRO A 84 -21.53 2.43 9.49
N LEU A 85 -21.20 3.68 9.15
CA LEU A 85 -20.47 4.60 10.00
C LEU A 85 -21.37 5.70 10.59
N ASP A 86 -22.69 5.62 10.37
CA ASP A 86 -23.68 6.58 10.87
C ASP A 86 -23.22 8.05 10.68
N ARG A 87 -22.58 8.33 9.53
CA ARG A 87 -21.98 9.64 9.22
C ARG A 87 -23.03 10.64 8.79
N ARG A 88 -24.27 10.22 8.58
CA ARG A 88 -25.39 11.16 8.39
C ARG A 88 -25.52 11.95 9.68
N LEU A 89 -25.11 13.22 9.59
CA LEU A 89 -25.26 14.30 10.57
C LEU A 89 -26.74 14.57 10.94
N ALA A 90 -27.49 13.57 11.37
CA ALA A 90 -28.55 13.83 12.32
C ALA A 90 -27.86 13.83 13.69
N PRO A 91 -27.86 14.96 14.42
CA PRO A 91 -27.42 14.94 15.80
C PRO A 91 -28.41 14.07 16.59
N GLU A 92 -28.15 12.76 16.68
CA GLU A 92 -28.75 11.96 17.73
C GLU A 92 -28.19 12.47 19.06
N SER A 93 -29.07 12.80 19.99
CA SER A 93 -28.76 13.48 21.24
C SER A 93 -27.87 12.68 22.20
N SER A 94 -27.46 11.46 21.84
CA SER A 94 -26.75 10.55 22.71
C SER A 94 -26.08 9.41 21.92
N PHE A 95 -24.77 9.20 22.13
CA PHE A 95 -24.07 7.96 21.73
C PHE A 95 -24.66 6.72 22.41
N TRP A 96 -25.29 6.90 23.57
CA TRP A 96 -26.03 5.86 24.27
C TRP A 96 -27.39 5.67 23.62
N ARG A 97 -27.51 4.60 22.83
CA ARG A 97 -28.83 4.07 22.46
C ARG A 97 -29.45 3.46 23.71
N LEU A 98 -30.72 3.78 23.95
CA LEU A 98 -31.50 3.11 24.99
C LEU A 98 -31.52 1.62 24.65
N HIS A 99 -31.01 0.81 25.58
CA HIS A 99 -31.10 -0.64 25.44
C HIS A 99 -32.58 -1.01 25.36
N GLU A 100 -32.96 -1.77 24.32
CA GLU A 100 -34.31 -2.29 24.24
C GLU A 100 -34.60 -3.11 25.51
N PRO A 101 -35.71 -2.84 26.22
CA PRO A 101 -36.00 -3.54 27.45
C PRO A 101 -36.10 -5.03 27.17
N ASN A 102 -35.28 -5.81 27.89
CA ASN A 102 -35.27 -7.27 27.74
C ASN A 102 -36.69 -7.81 27.92
N PRO A 103 -37.26 -8.54 26.94
CA PRO A 103 -38.63 -9.06 27.02
C PRO A 103 -38.84 -10.04 28.19
N LEU A 104 -37.75 -10.53 28.78
CA LEU A 104 -37.78 -11.45 29.92
C LEU A 104 -37.79 -10.75 31.29
N GLY A 105 -37.61 -9.43 31.32
CA GLY A 105 -37.51 -8.64 32.55
C GLY A 105 -36.16 -8.80 33.28
N PRO A 106 -35.87 -7.91 34.25
CA PRO A 106 -34.56 -7.84 34.91
C PRO A 106 -34.22 -9.11 35.69
N ASP A 107 -35.21 -9.73 36.34
CA ASP A 107 -34.99 -10.90 37.20
C ASP A 107 -34.61 -12.18 36.43
N ARG A 108 -35.13 -12.37 35.21
CA ARG A 108 -34.75 -13.52 34.38
C ARG A 108 -33.46 -13.29 33.63
N ALA A 109 -33.15 -12.03 33.29
CA ALA A 109 -31.90 -11.67 32.63
C ALA A 109 -30.67 -12.01 33.49
N ALA A 110 -30.75 -11.74 34.80
CA ALA A 110 -29.65 -11.99 35.74
C ALA A 110 -29.31 -13.48 35.94
N ARG A 111 -30.26 -14.39 35.68
CA ARG A 111 -30.06 -15.84 35.89
C ARG A 111 -29.20 -16.53 34.82
N HIS A 112 -28.95 -15.87 33.69
CA HIS A 112 -28.25 -16.45 32.54
C HIS A 112 -26.96 -15.70 32.18
N GLN A 113 -26.46 -14.85 33.08
CA GLN A 113 -25.26 -14.03 32.85
C GLN A 113 -23.96 -14.61 33.42
N PHE A 114 -24.04 -15.69 34.20
CA PHE A 114 -22.90 -16.45 34.74
C PHE A 114 -23.14 -17.95 34.52
#